data_AF-A0A284VM62-F1
#
_entry.id   AF-A0A284VM62-F1
#
_cell.length_a   1.000
_cell.length_b   1.000
_cell.length_c   1.000
_cell.angle_alpha   90.00
_cell.angle_beta   90.00
_cell.angle_gamma   90.00
#
_symmetry.space_group_name_H-M   'P 1'
#
loop_
_entity.id
_entity.type
_entity.pdbx_description
1 polymer ?
#
loop_
_entity_poly.entity_id
_entity_poly.type
_entity_poly.pdbx_seq_one_letter_code
_entity_poly.pdbx_strand_id
1 'polypeptide(L)'
;MLFAYIGATIILYGGILTVIRTLQLELKRSIDISFHDIRRDFTHKIVFGLDFLVASDILKTIVAPSQQEILFLGATVSIRTVMGYFLTKEAAEFDSSKKRLID
;
A
#
# COMPACT_ATOMS: atom_id res chain seq x y z
N MET A 1 4.74 25.50 3.20
CA MET A 1 4.36 25.08 4.57
C MET A 1 2.86 24.77 4.70
N LEU A 2 1.91 25.65 4.33
CA LEU A 2 0.47 25.34 4.47
C LEU A 2 0.03 24.05 3.73
N PHE A 3 0.36 23.92 2.44
CA PHE A 3 0.06 22.72 1.66
C PHE A 3 0.72 21.45 2.21
N ALA A 4 1.89 21.59 2.84
CA ALA A 4 2.61 20.51 3.49
C ALA A 4 1.79 19.92 4.65
N TYR A 5 1.28 20.79 5.52
CA TYR A 5 0.45 20.37 6.66
C TYR A 5 -0.92 19.83 6.23
N ILE A 6 -1.56 20.43 5.23
CA ILE A 6 -2.84 19.94 4.70
C ILE A 6 -2.66 18.54 4.09
N GLY A 7 -1.66 18.36 3.22
CA GLY A 7 -1.34 17.08 2.63
C GLY A 7 -1.00 16.04 3.69
N ALA A 8 -0.20 16.41 4.70
CA ALA A 8 0.16 15.53 5.79
C ALA A 8 -1.07 15.06 6.59
N THR A 9 -1.99 15.99 6.88
CA THR A 9 -3.23 15.69 7.61
C THR A 9 -4.14 14.74 6.83
N ILE A 10 -4.27 14.93 5.52
CA ILE A 10 -5.07 14.05 4.65
C ILE A 10 -4.49 12.63 4.64
N ILE A 11 -3.17 12.50 4.47
CA ILE A 11 -2.49 11.20 4.43
C ILE A 11 -2.63 10.48 5.77
N LEU A 12 -2.39 11.18 6.89
CA LEU A 12 -2.55 10.62 8.24
C LEU A 12 -3.99 10.17 8.50
N TYR A 13 -4.97 11.03 8.23
CA TYR A 13 -6.38 10.72 8.46
C TYR A 13 -6.87 9.55 7.61
N GLY A 14 -6.59 9.59 6.30
CA GLY A 14 -6.96 8.51 5.38
C GLY A 14 -6.29 7.19 5.75
N GLY A 15 -5.02 7.25 6.13
CA GLY A 15 -4.27 6.08 6.57
C GLY A 15 -4.88 5.44 7.82
N ILE A 16 -5.05 6.22 8.89
CA ILE A 16 -5.63 5.75 10.16
C ILE A 16 -7.01 5.14 9.94
N LEU A 17 -7.89 5.82 9.18
CA LEU A 17 -9.23 5.34 8.90
C LEU A 17 -9.22 3.99 8.15
N THR A 18 -8.29 3.82 7.20
CA THR A 18 -8.17 2.59 6.42
C THR A 18 -7.68 1.43 7.29
N VAL A 19 -6.67 1.65 8.13
CA VAL A 19 -6.18 0.65 9.09
C VAL A 19 -7.30 0.18 10.03
N ILE A 20 -8.05 1.13 10.61
CA ILE A 20 -9.15 0.81 11.53
C ILE A 20 -10.22 -0.03 10.83
N ARG A 21 -10.64 0.36 9.62
CA ARG A 21 -11.67 -0.37 8.86
C ARG A 21 -11.22 -1.79 8.50
N THR A 22 -9.98 -1.94 8.04
CA THR A 22 -9.41 -3.25 7.71
C THR A 22 -9.37 -4.16 8.95
N LEU A 23 -8.93 -3.63 10.09
CA LEU A 23 -8.89 -4.39 11.35
C LEU A 23 -10.29 -4.79 11.84
N GLN A 24 -11.26 -3.88 11.74
CA GLN A 24 -12.65 -4.16 12.10
C GLN A 24 -13.30 -5.24 11.22
N LEU A 25 -13.03 -5.20 9.92
CA LEU A 25 -13.51 -6.21 8.96
C LEU A 25 -12.92 -7.59 9.27
N GLU A 26 -11.65 -7.63 9.64
CA GLU A 26 -10.95 -8.88 9.93
C GLU A 26 -11.38 -9.51 11.26
N LEU A 27 -11.56 -8.70 12.32
CA LEU A 27 -12.14 -9.18 13.59
C LEU A 27 -13.55 -9.75 13.39
N LYS A 28 -14.34 -9.19 12.48
CA LYS A 28 -15.67 -9.71 12.13
C LYS A 28 -15.64 -10.97 11.26
N ARG A 29 -14.53 -11.25 10.57
CA ARG A 29 -14.39 -12.36 9.62
C ARG A 29 -13.93 -13.67 10.28
N SER A 30 -14.21 -13.86 11.57
CA SER A 30 -14.04 -15.14 12.23
C SER A 30 -15.18 -16.07 11.78
N ILE A 31 -14.87 -17.13 11.01
CA ILE A 31 -15.32 -18.53 11.25
C ILE A 31 -14.94 -19.51 10.11
N ASP A 32 -14.61 -19.08 8.87
CA ASP A 32 -14.30 -20.05 7.79
C ASP A 32 -13.26 -19.52 6.80
N ILE A 33 -11.97 -19.84 6.99
CA ILE A 33 -10.88 -19.35 6.14
C ILE A 33 -10.00 -20.54 5.71
N SER A 34 -10.02 -20.86 4.41
CA SER A 34 -9.16 -21.87 3.79
C SER A 34 -7.71 -21.38 3.73
N PHE A 35 -6.71 -22.28 3.80
CA PHE A 35 -5.27 -21.94 3.76
C PHE A 35 -4.87 -21.08 2.54
N HIS A 36 -5.59 -21.21 1.41
CA HIS A 36 -5.34 -20.41 0.21
C HIS A 36 -5.71 -18.93 0.41
N ASP A 37 -6.74 -18.65 1.21
CA ASP A 37 -7.17 -17.30 1.55
C ASP A 37 -6.18 -16.62 2.50
N ILE A 38 -5.57 -17.38 3.43
CA ILE A 38 -4.58 -16.85 4.38
C ILE A 38 -3.36 -16.27 3.64
N ARG A 39 -2.83 -16.98 2.65
CA ARG A 39 -1.66 -16.50 1.88
C ARG A 39 -2.00 -15.26 1.06
N ARG A 40 -3.18 -15.22 0.43
CA ARG A 40 -3.64 -14.06 -0.33
C ARG A 40 -3.83 -12.84 0.57
N ASP A 41 -4.45 -13.04 1.73
CA ASP A 41 -4.68 -11.96 2.70
C ASP A 41 -3.34 -11.43 3.26
N PHE A 42 -2.39 -12.32 3.55
CA PHE A 42 -1.05 -11.95 3.98
C PHE A 42 -0.31 -11.11 2.93
N THR A 43 -0.31 -11.53 1.66
CA THR A 43 0.29 -10.75 0.56
C THR A 43 -0.37 -9.38 0.43
N HIS A 44 -1.69 -9.29 0.49
CA HIS A 44 -2.41 -7.99 0.49
C HIS A 44 -2.01 -7.09 1.66
N LYS A 45 -1.84 -7.64 2.87
CA LYS A 45 -1.38 -6.86 4.04
C LYS A 45 0.04 -6.35 3.87
N ILE A 46 0.94 -7.14 3.28
CA ILE A 46 2.31 -6.68 2.98
C ILE A 46 2.28 -5.50 1.99
N VAL A 47 1.52 -5.62 0.90
CA VAL A 47 1.40 -4.55 -0.10
C VAL A 47 0.81 -3.30 0.53
N PHE A 48 -0.24 -3.45 1.35
CA PHE A 48 -0.85 -2.34 2.08
C PHE A 48 0.12 -1.67 3.08
N GLY A 49 0.91 -2.46 3.82
CA GLY A 49 1.94 -1.93 4.71
C GLY A 49 3.04 -1.19 3.95
N LEU A 50 3.45 -1.70 2.79
CA LEU A 50 4.40 -1.04 1.91
C LEU A 50 3.87 0.31 1.41
N ASP A 51 2.56 0.40 1.17
CA ASP A 51 1.93 1.65 0.75
C ASP A 51 1.99 2.74 1.84
N PHE A 52 1.88 2.34 3.11
CA PHE A 52 2.06 3.22 4.27
C PHE A 52 3.51 3.64 4.48
N LEU A 53 4.47 2.75 4.26
CA LEU A 53 5.89 3.08 4.40
C LEU A 53 6.30 4.21 3.45
N VAL A 54 5.84 4.16 2.20
CA VAL A 54 6.14 5.25 1.29
C VAL A 54 5.33 6.51 1.61
N ALA A 55 4.10 6.40 2.12
CA ALA A 55 3.40 7.56 2.64
C ALA A 55 4.19 8.23 3.78
N SER A 56 4.82 7.44 4.66
CA SER A 56 5.72 7.94 5.70
C SER A 56 6.96 8.66 5.13
N ASP A 57 7.58 8.12 4.08
CA ASP A 57 8.73 8.77 3.44
C ASP A 57 8.36 10.09 2.75
N ILE A 58 7.18 10.14 2.13
CA ILE A 58 6.60 11.38 1.58
C ILE A 58 6.34 12.39 2.70
N LEU A 59 5.74 11.96 3.82
CA LEU A 59 5.50 12.84 4.97
C LEU A 59 6.81 13.41 5.55
N LYS A 60 7.85 12.59 5.69
CA LYS A 60 9.15 13.00 6.23
C LYS A 60 9.79 14.12 5.40
N THR A 61 9.75 13.99 4.08
CA THR A 61 10.33 14.99 3.17
C THR A 61 9.51 16.27 3.07
N ILE A 62 8.19 16.19 3.26
CA ILE A 62 7.31 17.36 3.34
C ILE A 62 7.59 18.20 4.59
N VAL A 63 7.96 17.56 5.70
CA VAL A 63 8.20 18.24 7.00
C VAL A 63 9.60 18.83 7.10
N ALA A 64 10.63 18.13 6.59
CA ALA A 64 12.01 18.61 6.60
C ALA A 64 12.68 18.30 5.25
N PRO A 65 12.69 19.24 4.29
CA PRO A 65 13.33 19.02 3.01
C PRO A 65 14.84 19.35 3.09
N SER A 66 15.72 18.34 3.13
CA SER A 66 17.14 18.51 2.81
C SER A 66 17.47 18.07 1.38
N GLN A 67 18.50 18.65 0.75
CA GLN A 67 18.90 18.30 -0.63
C GLN A 67 19.27 16.81 -0.78
N GLN A 68 19.84 16.20 0.26
CA GLN A 68 20.13 14.76 0.31
C GLN A 68 18.85 13.92 0.44
N GLU A 69 17.86 14.37 1.20
CA GLU A 69 16.58 13.66 1.36
C GLU A 69 15.73 13.67 0.10
N ILE A 70 15.81 14.71 -0.74
CA ILE A 70 15.12 14.73 -2.04
C ILE A 70 15.63 13.61 -2.96
N LEU A 71 16.94 13.33 -2.96
CA LEU A 71 17.51 12.24 -3.74
C LEU A 71 17.05 10.86 -3.23
N PHE A 72 17.02 10.69 -1.90
CA PHE A 72 16.53 9.46 -1.26
C PHE A 72 15.03 9.24 -1.52
N LEU A 73 14.23 10.31 -1.52
CA LEU A 73 12.82 10.28 -1.89
C LEU A 73 12.62 9.82 -3.33
N GLY A 74 13.40 10.38 -4.27
CA GLY A 74 13.37 9.98 -5.67
C GLY A 74 13.64 8.49 -5.83
N ALA A 75 14.64 7.96 -5.12
CA ALA A 75 14.97 6.54 -5.13
C ALA A 75 13.83 5.67 -4.56
N THR A 76 13.32 6.00 -3.37
CA THR A 76 12.26 5.22 -2.72
C THR A 76 10.94 5.23 -3.51
N VAL A 77 10.53 6.40 -4.02
CA VAL A 77 9.32 6.53 -4.85
C VAL A 77 9.48 5.74 -6.16
N SER A 78 10.66 5.79 -6.77
CA SER A 78 10.94 5.03 -8.00
C SER A 78 10.85 3.52 -7.75
N ILE A 79 11.51 3.01 -6.69
CA ILE A 79 11.47 1.59 -6.34
C ILE A 79 10.03 1.13 -6.10
N ARG A 80 9.23 1.90 -5.35
CA ARG A 80 7.82 1.56 -5.11
C ARG A 80 7.00 1.57 -6.39
N THR A 81 7.21 2.56 -7.27
CA THR A 81 6.47 2.65 -8.53
C THR A 81 6.75 1.43 -9.41
N VAL A 82 8.02 1.03 -9.50
CA VAL A 82 8.43 -0.17 -10.24
C VAL A 82 7.81 -1.42 -9.61
N MET A 83 7.93 -1.61 -8.30
CA MET A 83 7.36 -2.75 -7.58
C MET A 83 5.84 -2.83 -7.71
N GLY A 84 5.13 -1.72 -7.49
CA GLY A 84 3.68 -1.64 -7.61
C GLY A 84 3.19 -1.92 -9.03
N TYR A 85 3.93 -1.45 -10.04
CA TYR A 85 3.67 -1.77 -11.44
C TYR A 85 3.83 -3.27 -11.72
N PHE A 86 4.93 -3.90 -11.28
CA PHE A 86 5.15 -5.34 -11.46
C PHE A 86 4.09 -6.18 -10.75
N LEU A 87 3.74 -5.86 -9.51
CA LEU A 87 2.72 -6.59 -8.74
C LEU A 87 1.33 -6.47 -9.39
N THR A 88 0.95 -5.26 -9.82
CA THR A 88 -0.35 -5.05 -10.51
C THR A 88 -0.39 -5.80 -11.84
N LYS A 89 0.74 -5.80 -12.57
CA LYS A 89 0.88 -6.54 -13.82
C LYS A 89 0.76 -8.05 -13.59
N GLU A 90 1.49 -8.61 -12.62
CA GLU A 90 1.43 -10.03 -12.28
C GLU A 90 0.01 -10.43 -11.85
N ALA A 91 -0.64 -9.64 -10.98
CA ALA A 91 -2.01 -9.89 -10.55
C ALA A 91 -3.00 -9.92 -11.73
N ALA A 92 -2.87 -9.00 -12.70
CA ALA A 92 -3.68 -8.98 -13.91
C ALA A 92 -3.42 -10.19 -14.81
N GLU A 93 -2.19 -10.69 -14.85
CA GLU A 93 -1.78 -11.86 -15.63
C GLU A 93 -2.30 -13.18 -15.01
N PHE A 94 -2.38 -13.24 -13.68
CA PHE A 94 -3.03 -14.35 -12.96
C PHE A 94 -4.56 -14.37 -13.16
N ASP A 95 -5.24 -13.23 -13.12
CA ASP A 95 -6.69 -13.16 -13.33
C ASP A 95 -7.10 -13.49 -14.77
N SER A 96 -6.31 -13.05 -15.76
CA SER A 96 -6.55 -13.36 -17.17
C SER A 96 -6.26 -14.83 -17.51
N SER A 97 -5.30 -15.47 -16.84
CA SER A 97 -5.07 -16.92 -16.96
C SER A 97 -6.20 -17.74 -16.33
N LYS A 98 -6.83 -17.25 -15.25
CA LYS A 98 -8.00 -17.91 -14.64
C LYS A 98 -9.23 -17.85 -15.53
N LYS A 99 -9.42 -16.77 -16.30
CA LYS A 99 -10.57 -16.59 -17.19
C LYS A 99 -10.56 -17.55 -18.40
N ARG A 100 -9.38 -17.94 -18.90
CA ARG A 100 -9.24 -18.89 -20.03
C ARG A 100 -9.45 -20.36 -19.64
N LEU A 101 -9.61 -20.67 -18.36
CA LEU A 101 -9.89 -22.04 -17.88
C LEU A 101 -11.38 -22.27 -17.56
N ILE A 102 -12.23 -21.24 -17.73
CA ILE A 102 -13.68 -21.29 -17.46
C ILE A 102 -14.49 -21.15 -18.77
N ASP A 103 -13.85 -20.75 -19.87
CA ASP A 103 -14.38 -20.82 -21.25
C ASP A 103 -13.93 -22.13 -21.93
#